data_AF-A0A951TIP7-F1
#
_entry.id   AF-A0A951TIP7-F1
#
_cell.length_a   1.000
_cell.length_b   1.000
_cell.length_c   1.000
_cell.angle_alpha   90.00
_cell.angle_beta   90.00
_cell.angle_gamma   90.00
#
_symmetry.space_group_name_H-M   'P 1'
#
loop_
_entity.id
_entity.type
_entity.pdbx_description
1 polymer ?
#
loop_
_entity_poly.entity_id
_entity_poly.type
_entity_poly.pdbx_seq_one_letter_code
_entity_poly.pdbx_strand_id
1 'polypeptide(L)'
;PDASAALDSRNRPIISAQDFVGKYGVRTVFGLGGLYAHGNLLTILFFTREGLDKTQIAEFTPLIPLLRAATSQLVREKRFFAA
;
A
#
# COMPACT_ATOMS: atom_id res chain seq x y z
N PRO A 1 -1.86 13.07 3.78
CA PRO A 1 -2.74 14.02 3.06
C PRO A 1 -4.11 13.37 2.88
N ASP A 2 -5.19 14.16 2.85
CA ASP A 2 -6.55 13.60 2.72
C ASP A 2 -6.74 12.92 1.36
N ALA A 3 -7.06 11.63 1.37
CA ALA A 3 -7.20 10.81 0.17
C ALA A 3 -8.31 11.28 -0.79
N SER A 4 -9.33 11.97 -0.28
CA SER A 4 -10.45 12.48 -1.08
C SER A 4 -10.08 13.71 -1.92
N ALA A 5 -9.01 14.42 -1.55
CA ALA A 5 -8.60 15.67 -2.19
C ALA A 5 -7.14 15.66 -2.66
N ALA A 6 -6.37 14.60 -2.39
CA ALA A 6 -4.97 14.53 -2.75
C ALA A 6 -4.78 14.38 -4.26
N LEU A 7 -4.10 15.36 -4.86
CA LEU A 7 -3.77 15.40 -6.29
C LEU A 7 -2.25 15.29 -6.51
N ASP A 8 -1.86 14.74 -7.65
CA ASP A 8 -0.47 14.74 -8.12
C ASP A 8 -0.09 16.08 -8.78
N SER A 9 1.16 16.19 -9.24
CA SER A 9 1.67 17.40 -9.91
C SER A 9 0.98 17.72 -11.26
N ARG A 10 0.14 16.81 -11.76
CA ARG A 10 -0.65 16.98 -12.99
C ARG A 10 -2.14 17.16 -12.69
N ASN A 11 -2.51 17.46 -11.44
CA ASN A 11 -3.88 17.67 -10.99
C ASN A 11 -4.77 16.42 -11.12
N ARG A 12 -4.19 15.22 -11.04
CA ARG A 12 -4.93 13.95 -11.05
C ARG A 12 -5.04 13.41 -9.63
N PRO A 13 -6.13 12.73 -9.25
CA PRO A 13 -6.19 12.04 -7.98
C PRO A 13 -4.99 11.10 -7.79
N ILE A 14 -4.30 11.20 -6.64
CA ILE A 14 -3.21 10.27 -6.30
C ILE A 14 -3.74 8.83 -6.28
N ILE A 15 -5.00 8.65 -5.87
CA ILE A 15 -5.72 7.38 -5.91
C ILE A 15 -6.96 7.55 -6.76
N SER A 16 -7.05 6.80 -7.86
CA SER A 16 -8.17 6.93 -8.81
C SER A 16 -9.50 6.34 -8.29
N ALA A 17 -9.45 5.43 -7.31
CA ALA A 17 -10.62 4.76 -6.72
C ALA A 17 -11.39 5.68 -5.75
N GLN A 18 -11.82 6.85 -6.24
CA GLN A 18 -12.46 7.89 -5.44
C GLN A 18 -13.86 7.49 -4.97
N ASP A 19 -14.55 6.62 -5.71
CA ASP A 19 -15.81 6.01 -5.29
C ASP A 19 -15.64 5.15 -4.02
N PHE A 20 -14.58 4.33 -3.97
CA PHE A 20 -14.22 3.55 -2.78
C PHE A 20 -13.83 4.46 -1.61
N VAL A 21 -13.00 5.47 -1.88
CA VAL A 21 -12.56 6.45 -0.85
C VAL A 21 -13.77 7.13 -0.21
N GLY A 22 -14.69 7.64 -1.02
CA GLY A 22 -15.91 8.30 -0.53
C GLY A 22 -16.84 7.33 0.19
N LYS A 23 -17.12 6.15 -0.40
CA LYS A 23 -18.05 5.16 0.15
C LYS A 23 -17.64 4.65 1.53
N TYR A 24 -16.34 4.43 1.74
CA TYR A 24 -15.82 3.86 3.00
C TYR A 24 -15.19 4.88 3.94
N GLY A 25 -15.25 6.17 3.60
CA GLY A 25 -14.70 7.24 4.44
C GLY A 25 -13.20 7.16 4.62
N VAL A 26 -12.47 6.76 3.57
CA VAL A 26 -11.01 6.67 3.61
C VAL A 26 -10.40 8.07 3.70
N ARG A 27 -9.54 8.29 4.69
CA ARG A 27 -8.88 9.57 4.94
C ARG A 27 -7.42 9.56 4.54
N THR A 28 -6.72 8.44 4.71
CA THR A 28 -5.32 8.33 4.27
C THR A 28 -5.12 7.06 3.44
N VAL A 29 -4.46 7.24 2.30
CA VAL A 29 -3.94 6.16 1.48
C VAL A 29 -2.43 6.30 1.38
N PHE A 30 -1.72 5.21 1.61
CA PHE A 30 -0.27 5.15 1.46
C PHE A 30 0.16 3.78 0.98
N GLY A 31 1.32 3.74 0.32
CA GLY A 31 1.89 2.53 -0.24
C GLY A 31 3.23 2.20 0.40
N LEU A 32 3.48 0.91 0.59
CA LEU A 32 4.81 0.38 0.90
C LEU A 32 5.21 -0.61 -0.19
N GLY A 33 6.51 -0.65 -0.48
CA GLY A 33 7.06 -1.47 -1.56
C GLY A 33 8.30 -2.23 -1.14
N GLY A 34 8.54 -3.38 -1.77
CA GLY A 34 9.74 -4.17 -1.57
C GLY A 34 10.00 -5.12 -2.72
N LEU A 35 11.24 -5.59 -2.85
CA LEU A 35 11.64 -6.51 -3.91
C LEU A 35 12.02 -7.87 -3.31
N TYR A 36 11.42 -8.96 -3.80
CA TYR A 36 11.89 -10.30 -3.47
C TYR A 36 13.20 -10.60 -4.22
N ALA A 37 14.06 -11.47 -3.66
CA ALA A 37 15.35 -11.82 -4.26
C ALA A 37 15.24 -12.37 -5.70
N HIS A 38 14.09 -12.98 -6.04
CA HIS A 38 13.83 -13.55 -7.37
C HIS A 38 13.18 -12.56 -8.35
N GLY A 39 13.22 -11.26 -8.06
CA GLY A 39 12.79 -10.20 -8.98
C GLY A 39 11.31 -9.82 -8.92
N ASN A 40 10.49 -10.53 -8.14
CA ASN A 40 9.08 -10.15 -7.93
C ASN A 40 8.97 -8.88 -7.08
N LEU A 41 8.13 -7.94 -7.52
CA LEU A 41 7.82 -6.72 -6.77
C LEU A 41 6.62 -6.96 -5.84
N LEU A 42 6.78 -6.55 -4.58
CA LEU A 42 5.72 -6.43 -3.60
C LEU A 42 5.30 -4.97 -3.50
N THR A 43 4.00 -4.72 -3.63
CA THR A 43 3.40 -3.41 -3.30
C THR A 43 2.19 -3.66 -2.43
N ILE A 44 2.10 -2.92 -1.32
CA ILE A 44 0.94 -2.93 -0.42
C ILE A 44 0.37 -1.52 -0.41
N LEU A 45 -0.93 -1.41 -0.69
CA LEU A 45 -1.68 -0.15 -0.55
C LEU A 45 -2.59 -0.27 0.67
N PHE A 46 -2.45 0.67 1.60
CA PHE A 46 -3.28 0.76 2.80
C PHE A 46 -4.35 1.82 2.60
N PHE A 47 -5.59 1.48 2.91
CA PHE A 47 -6.73 2.41 2.92
C PHE A 47 -7.21 2.52 4.37
N THR A 48 -7.05 3.69 4.96
CA THR A 48 -7.33 3.93 6.38
C THR A 48 -8.37 5.03 6.56
N ARG A 49 -9.20 4.92 7.60
CA ARG A 49 -10.18 5.96 7.94
C ARG A 49 -9.56 7.03 8.85
N GLU A 50 -8.35 6.80 9.30
CA GLU A 50 -7.55 7.68 10.14
C GLU A 50 -6.80 8.70 9.27
N GLY A 51 -6.61 9.91 9.79
CA GLY A 51 -5.72 10.90 9.21
C GLY A 51 -4.31 10.65 9.71
N LEU A 52 -3.47 9.99 8.93
CA LEU A 52 -2.09 9.68 9.30
C LEU A 52 -1.11 10.64 8.64
N ASP A 53 -0.10 11.06 9.40
CA ASP A 53 1.02 11.82 8.88
C ASP A 53 2.16 10.90 8.38
N LYS A 54 3.20 11.52 7.81
CA LYS A 54 4.35 10.77 7.27
C LYS A 54 5.14 10.01 8.33
N THR A 55 5.21 10.54 9.55
CA THR A 55 5.95 9.94 10.67
C THR A 55 5.25 8.65 11.10
N GLN A 56 3.94 8.70 11.27
CA GLN A 56 3.11 7.53 11.58
C GLN A 56 3.16 6.49 10.46
N ILE A 57 3.13 6.92 9.19
CA ILE A 57 3.27 6.00 8.05
C ILE A 57 4.64 5.31 8.05
N ALA A 58 5.72 6.03 8.41
CA ALA A 58 7.07 5.48 8.42
C ALA A 58 7.22 4.28 9.39
N GLU A 59 6.43 4.25 10.47
CA GLU A 59 6.38 3.16 11.45
C GLU A 59 5.95 1.81 10.83
N PHE A 60 5.27 1.83 9.68
CA PHE A 60 4.85 0.61 8.97
C PHE A 60 5.94 0.02 8.07
N THR A 61 7.01 0.77 7.77
CA THR A 61 8.10 0.33 6.89
C THR A 61 8.72 -1.02 7.29
N PRO A 62 8.97 -1.31 8.59
CA PRO A 62 9.52 -2.60 9.03
C PRO A 62 8.63 -3.82 8.71
N LEU A 63 7.35 -3.63 8.36
CA LEU A 63 6.46 -4.74 8.00
C LEU A 63 6.83 -5.38 6.65
N ILE A 64 7.43 -4.62 5.73
CA ILE A 64 7.83 -5.12 4.40
C ILE A 64 8.83 -6.27 4.48
N PRO A 65 10.00 -6.15 5.16
CA PRO A 65 10.92 -7.27 5.28
C PRO A 65 10.31 -8.48 6.00
N LEU A 66 9.46 -8.25 7.01
CA LEU A 66 8.76 -9.32 7.72
C LEU A 66 7.82 -10.11 6.80
N LEU A 67 6.95 -9.40 6.05
CA LEU A 67 6.04 -10.04 5.11
C LEU A 67 6.83 -10.78 4.01
N ARG A 68 7.88 -10.15 3.47
CA ARG A 68 8.75 -10.79 2.46
C ARG A 68 9.39 -12.07 2.98
N ALA A 69 9.90 -12.06 4.21
CA ALA A 69 10.49 -13.25 4.81
C ALA A 69 9.45 -14.38 4.92
N ALA A 70 8.27 -14.07 5.50
CA ALA A 70 7.19 -15.03 5.72
C ALA A 70 6.61 -15.63 4.43
N THR A 71 6.66 -14.88 3.31
CA THR A 71 6.05 -15.29 2.03
C THR A 71 7.07 -15.69 0.96
N SER A 72 8.37 -15.61 1.26
CA SER A 72 9.46 -15.82 0.28
C SER A 72 9.36 -17.17 -0.44
N GLN A 73 9.06 -18.24 0.29
CA GLN A 73 8.89 -19.57 -0.29
C GLN A 73 7.67 -19.66 -1.22
N LEU A 74 6.53 -19.11 -0.80
CA LEU A 74 5.31 -19.10 -1.62
C LEU A 74 5.54 -18.33 -2.93
N VAL A 75 6.21 -17.18 -2.85
CA VAL A 75 6.58 -16.38 -4.02
C VAL A 75 7.53 -17.15 -4.95
N ARG A 76 8.51 -17.87 -4.41
CA ARG A 76 9.41 -18.73 -5.20
C ARG A 76 8.65 -19.85 -5.92
N GLU A 77 7.65 -20.43 -5.26
CA GLU A 77 6.75 -21.46 -5.82
C GLU A 77 5.66 -20.88 -6.73
N LYS A 78 5.63 -19.56 -6.95
CA LYS A 78 4.61 -18.83 -7.74
C LYS A 78 3.18 -18.98 -7.20
N ARG A 79 3.04 -19.16 -5.88
CA ARG A 79 1.76 -19.30 -5.17
C ARG A 79 1.35 -17.96 -4.58
N PHE A 80 0.77 -17.10 -5.40
CA PHE A 80 0.43 -15.72 -5.01
C PHE A 80 -0.96 -15.57 -4.39
N PHE A 81 -1.91 -16.40 -4.81
CA PHE A 81 -3.30 -16.35 -4.38
C PHE A 81 -3.69 -17.67 -3.71
N ALA A 82 -4.59 -17.60 -2.74
CA ALA A 82 -5.26 -18.79 -2.24
C ALA A 82 -6.06 -19.41 -3.41
N ALA A 83 -5.97 -20.73 -3.55
CA ALA A 83 -6.78 -21.51 -4.48
C ALA A 83 -8.22 -21.59 -4.00
#